data_AF-A0A3A1YIR4-F1
#
_entry.id   AF-A0A3A1YIR4-F1
#
_cell.length_a   1.000
_cell.length_b   1.000
_cell.length_c   1.000
_cell.angle_alpha   90.00
_cell.angle_beta   90.00
_cell.angle_gamma   90.00
#
_symmetry.space_group_name_H-M   'P 1'
#
loop_
_entity.id
_entity.type
_entity.pdbx_description
1 polymer ?
#
loop_
_entity_poly.entity_id
_entity_poly.type
_entity_poly.pdbx_seq_one_letter_code
_entity_poly.pdbx_strand_id
1 'polypeptide(L)'
;MKKIIIRSLVLLGISLNLQLRCTKPEVEVESPNKSKTLKHNYIVLASVDGSAVEVEVSYSVFVAGNSENIVKTETLTTPFVIGGEDVKVVYDSLTYESHMGKRHLHNELKRNYTPKGADYLEIKNLSNVDLEYCVVGNQPLKYCTTECVESYGFFNANQIDKTKVLKSCPIPIYKDIPVLYLIKPELAPQTDVYVRKSNPKLAERESFKAPDFGGVVANTPFSASQIIDLYKREYIYKEILYFTHYAQYVEKHSIGGKHKELEHYGVIPSNQTLSNSGQIWFINTRQGFYGSKIFEQYGE
;
A
#
# COMPACT_ATOMS: atom_id res chain seq x y z
N MET A 1 -59.02 -5.13 26.48
CA MET A 1 -57.56 -5.45 26.49
C MET A 1 -56.99 -5.82 25.12
N LYS A 2 -57.59 -6.73 24.32
CA LYS A 2 -57.08 -7.10 22.98
C LYS A 2 -56.84 -5.93 22.00
N LYS A 3 -57.74 -4.95 21.93
CA LYS A 3 -57.60 -3.79 21.01
C LYS A 3 -56.51 -2.78 21.41
N ILE A 4 -56.12 -2.74 22.69
CA ILE A 4 -55.06 -1.83 23.19
C ILE A 4 -53.69 -2.45 22.91
N ILE A 5 -53.52 -3.75 23.17
CA ILE A 5 -52.29 -4.51 22.92
C ILE A 5 -51.93 -4.50 21.42
N ILE A 6 -52.91 -4.66 20.53
CA ILE A 6 -52.68 -4.63 19.08
C ILE A 6 -52.22 -3.24 18.60
N ARG A 7 -52.79 -2.15 19.16
CA ARG A 7 -52.37 -0.78 18.82
C ARG A 7 -50.96 -0.46 19.32
N SER A 8 -50.59 -0.97 20.49
CA SER A 8 -49.23 -0.84 21.03
C SER A 8 -48.18 -1.62 20.21
N LEU A 9 -48.52 -2.81 19.71
CA LEU A 9 -47.65 -3.62 18.84
C LEU A 9 -47.44 -3.00 17.44
N VAL A 10 -48.46 -2.37 16.87
CA VAL A 10 -48.34 -1.66 15.58
C VAL A 10 -47.48 -0.40 15.71
N LEU A 11 -47.62 0.35 16.81
CA LEU A 11 -46.77 1.51 17.10
C LEU A 11 -45.31 1.11 17.41
N LEU A 12 -45.09 -0.04 18.07
CA LEU A 12 -43.74 -0.61 18.25
C LEU A 12 -43.12 -1.05 16.92
N GLY A 13 -43.92 -1.65 16.02
CA GLY A 13 -43.47 -2.07 14.69
C GLY A 13 -43.09 -0.90 13.78
N ILE A 14 -43.76 0.25 13.89
CA ILE A 14 -43.43 1.47 13.14
C ILE A 14 -42.17 2.16 13.71
N SER A 15 -41.98 2.13 15.04
CA SER A 15 -40.80 2.71 15.68
C SER A 15 -39.52 1.86 15.52
N LEU A 16 -39.64 0.53 15.42
CA LEU A 16 -38.53 -0.38 15.09
C LEU A 16 -38.09 -0.28 13.61
N ASN A 17 -38.99 0.09 12.69
CA ASN A 17 -38.64 0.30 11.27
C ASN A 17 -37.93 1.63 11.00
N LEU A 18 -38.07 2.64 11.87
CA LEU A 18 -37.38 3.92 11.71
C LEU A 18 -35.90 3.87 12.16
N GLN A 19 -35.54 2.92 13.02
CA GLN A 19 -34.16 2.82 13.57
C GLN A 19 -33.24 1.88 12.78
N LEU A 20 -33.71 1.25 11.70
CA LEU A 20 -32.94 0.28 10.90
C LEU A 20 -32.55 0.77 9.50
N ARG A 21 -32.85 2.03 9.13
CA ARG A 21 -32.23 2.64 7.95
C ARG A 21 -30.87 3.21 8.34
N CYS A 22 -29.87 2.33 8.42
CA CYS A 22 -28.51 2.73 8.05
C CYS A 22 -28.56 3.14 6.58
N THR A 23 -28.95 4.38 6.28
CA THR A 23 -28.71 4.97 4.97
C THR A 23 -27.21 4.95 4.78
N LYS A 24 -26.75 4.12 3.84
CA LYS A 24 -25.39 4.27 3.31
C LYS A 24 -25.25 5.73 2.93
N PRO A 25 -24.13 6.37 3.27
CA PRO A 25 -23.95 7.73 2.86
C PRO A 25 -24.10 7.86 1.34
N GLU A 26 -24.79 8.91 0.92
CA GLU A 26 -24.90 9.23 -0.49
C GLU A 26 -23.51 9.63 -1.00
N VAL A 27 -23.00 8.84 -1.95
CA VAL A 27 -21.73 9.12 -2.62
C VAL A 27 -22.06 9.76 -3.95
N GLU A 28 -21.68 11.02 -4.11
CA GLU A 28 -21.89 11.79 -5.32
C GLU A 28 -20.62 11.75 -6.18
N VAL A 29 -20.76 11.43 -7.48
CA VAL A 29 -19.67 11.58 -8.44
C VAL A 29 -19.62 13.03 -8.88
N GLU A 30 -18.60 13.76 -8.43
CA GLU A 30 -18.40 15.18 -8.73
C GLU A 30 -17.76 15.38 -10.11
N SER A 31 -16.82 14.52 -10.49
CA SER A 31 -16.13 14.61 -11.78
C SER A 31 -15.62 13.25 -12.22
N PRO A 32 -16.18 12.67 -13.30
CA PRO A 32 -15.75 11.37 -13.78
C PRO A 32 -14.52 11.44 -14.69
N ASN A 33 -13.80 10.32 -14.81
CA ASN A 33 -12.72 10.10 -15.79
C ASN A 33 -11.58 11.12 -15.76
N LYS A 34 -11.25 11.65 -14.58
CA LYS A 34 -10.03 12.43 -14.40
C LYS A 34 -8.81 11.54 -14.58
N SER A 35 -7.68 12.12 -14.91
CA SER A 35 -6.42 11.41 -14.99
C SER A 35 -5.31 12.12 -14.22
N LYS A 36 -4.37 11.34 -13.70
CA LYS A 36 -3.15 11.82 -13.07
C LYS A 36 -2.04 10.79 -13.29
N THR A 37 -0.80 11.22 -13.13
CA THR A 37 0.34 10.31 -13.06
C THR A 37 0.52 9.84 -11.62
N LEU A 38 0.65 8.53 -11.46
CA LEU A 38 1.09 7.87 -10.24
C LEU A 38 2.33 7.03 -10.58
N LYS A 39 2.90 6.35 -9.58
CA LYS A 39 3.96 5.36 -9.80
C LYS A 39 3.41 3.95 -9.68
N HIS A 40 4.12 2.97 -10.21
CA HIS A 40 3.91 1.59 -9.80
C HIS A 40 4.55 1.29 -8.44
N ASN A 41 3.98 0.31 -7.74
CA ASN A 41 4.67 -0.48 -6.74
C ASN A 41 5.74 -1.34 -7.40
N TYR A 42 6.70 -1.81 -6.63
CA TYR A 42 7.74 -2.71 -7.12
C TYR A 42 7.27 -4.16 -7.04
N ILE A 43 7.68 -4.95 -8.02
CA ILE A 43 7.56 -6.42 -7.98
C ILE A 43 8.97 -6.98 -7.94
N VAL A 44 9.24 -7.72 -6.88
CA VAL A 44 10.48 -8.48 -6.70
C VAL A 44 10.20 -9.91 -7.11
N LEU A 45 11.04 -10.48 -7.96
CA LEU A 45 10.82 -11.82 -8.52
C LEU A 45 12.11 -12.65 -8.46
N ALA A 46 11.99 -13.90 -8.04
CA ALA A 46 13.06 -14.89 -8.08
C ALA A 46 12.49 -16.29 -8.40
N SER A 47 13.35 -17.23 -8.77
CA SER A 47 13.02 -18.65 -8.83
C SER A 47 13.00 -19.25 -7.42
N VAL A 48 12.15 -20.25 -7.20
CA VAL A 48 12.01 -20.94 -5.91
C VAL A 48 13.33 -21.61 -5.47
N ASP A 49 14.10 -22.15 -6.42
CA ASP A 49 15.36 -22.86 -6.17
C ASP A 49 16.61 -21.98 -6.25
N GLY A 50 16.44 -20.67 -6.52
CA GLY A 50 17.53 -19.70 -6.66
C GLY A 50 18.27 -19.75 -8.01
N SER A 51 17.83 -20.57 -8.97
CA SER A 51 18.41 -20.62 -10.32
C SER A 51 18.15 -19.33 -11.12
N ALA A 52 19.05 -19.01 -12.05
CA ALA A 52 18.86 -17.92 -13.00
C ALA A 52 18.02 -18.42 -14.18
N VAL A 53 16.78 -17.96 -14.30
CA VAL A 53 15.83 -18.39 -15.34
C VAL A 53 15.26 -17.20 -16.10
N GLU A 54 14.88 -17.42 -17.36
CA GLU A 54 14.29 -16.39 -18.21
C GLU A 54 12.80 -16.18 -17.91
N VAL A 55 12.40 -14.92 -17.86
CA VAL A 55 11.02 -14.49 -17.62
C VAL A 55 10.72 -13.34 -18.56
N GLU A 56 9.61 -13.42 -19.29
CA GLU A 56 9.09 -12.31 -20.08
C GLU A 56 8.08 -11.53 -19.24
N VAL A 57 8.27 -10.23 -19.13
CA VAL A 57 7.35 -9.34 -18.41
C VAL A 57 6.81 -8.28 -19.37
N SER A 58 5.52 -7.99 -19.25
CA SER A 58 4.83 -6.99 -20.06
C SER A 58 3.90 -6.14 -19.19
N TYR A 59 4.09 -4.82 -19.16
CA TYR A 59 3.31 -3.92 -18.32
C TYR A 59 3.21 -2.51 -18.88
N SER A 60 2.19 -1.76 -18.44
CA SER A 60 1.92 -0.42 -18.96
C SER A 60 2.68 0.67 -18.21
N VAL A 61 3.55 1.43 -18.88
CA VAL A 61 4.25 2.59 -18.31
C VAL A 61 3.81 3.89 -19.00
N PHE A 62 4.03 5.02 -18.32
CA PHE A 62 3.78 6.35 -18.85
C PHE A 62 5.09 7.07 -19.11
N VAL A 63 5.22 7.64 -20.31
CA VAL A 63 6.34 8.51 -20.69
C VAL A 63 5.82 9.93 -20.79
N ALA A 64 6.47 10.87 -20.12
CA ALA A 64 6.09 12.28 -20.15
C ALA A 64 6.00 12.80 -21.59
N GLY A 65 4.89 13.46 -21.91
CA GLY A 65 4.56 13.92 -23.27
C GLY A 65 3.57 13.03 -24.01
N ASN A 66 3.37 11.77 -23.58
CA ASN A 66 2.34 10.91 -24.17
C ASN A 66 0.92 11.28 -23.71
N SER A 67 -0.07 10.99 -24.55
CA SER A 67 -1.49 11.10 -24.19
C SER A 67 -1.98 9.91 -23.36
N GLU A 68 -1.42 8.73 -23.57
CA GLU A 68 -1.80 7.46 -22.96
C GLU A 68 -0.57 6.67 -22.48
N ASN A 69 -0.80 5.60 -21.72
CA ASN A 69 0.26 4.66 -21.37
C ASN A 69 0.72 3.87 -22.60
N ILE A 70 1.96 3.40 -22.57
CA ILE A 70 2.52 2.47 -23.54
C ILE A 70 2.79 1.13 -22.86
N VAL A 71 2.81 0.05 -23.64
CA VAL A 71 3.21 -1.26 -23.14
C VAL A 71 4.73 -1.41 -23.29
N LYS A 72 5.40 -1.73 -22.18
CA LYS A 72 6.79 -2.14 -22.12
C LYS A 72 6.83 -3.66 -22.00
N THR A 73 7.58 -4.33 -22.87
CA THR A 73 7.81 -5.77 -22.82
C THR A 73 9.31 -6.04 -22.81
N GLU A 74 9.78 -6.87 -21.89
CA GLU A 74 11.20 -7.19 -21.71
C GLU A 74 11.37 -8.64 -21.24
N THR A 75 12.46 -9.29 -21.68
CA THR A 75 12.90 -10.59 -21.16
C THR A 75 14.01 -10.35 -20.16
N LEU A 76 13.84 -10.84 -18.94
CA LEU A 76 14.75 -10.66 -17.81
C LEU A 76 15.19 -12.02 -17.26
N THR A 77 16.31 -12.04 -16.54
CA THR A 77 16.83 -13.24 -15.87
C THR A 77 16.70 -13.08 -14.37
N THR A 78 16.14 -14.08 -13.68
CA THR A 78 15.99 -14.04 -12.21
C THR A 78 17.34 -14.05 -11.47
N PRO A 79 17.40 -13.42 -10.29
CA PRO A 79 16.39 -12.56 -9.69
C PRO A 79 16.37 -11.14 -10.27
N PHE A 80 15.22 -10.47 -10.27
CA PHE A 80 15.10 -9.08 -10.70
C PHE A 80 13.97 -8.32 -9.98
N VAL A 81 13.92 -7.00 -10.22
CA VAL A 81 12.90 -6.09 -9.70
C VAL A 81 12.38 -5.24 -10.85
N ILE A 82 11.05 -5.15 -10.99
CA ILE A 82 10.37 -4.24 -11.92
C ILE A 82 9.45 -3.28 -11.17
N GLY A 83 8.95 -2.26 -11.85
CA GLY A 83 8.06 -1.25 -11.26
C GLY A 83 8.81 0.01 -10.80
N GLY A 84 8.05 0.92 -10.20
CA GLY A 84 8.52 2.25 -9.82
C GLY A 84 8.43 3.30 -10.92
N GLU A 85 8.19 2.88 -12.16
CA GLU A 85 7.90 3.78 -13.28
C GLU A 85 6.60 4.55 -13.07
N ASP A 86 6.49 5.67 -13.79
CA ASP A 86 5.27 6.45 -13.85
C ASP A 86 4.21 5.69 -14.64
N VAL A 87 2.94 5.86 -14.26
CA VAL A 87 1.77 5.34 -14.95
C VAL A 87 0.63 6.34 -14.88
N LYS A 88 -0.05 6.56 -16.00
CA LYS A 88 -1.23 7.41 -16.06
C LYS A 88 -2.45 6.61 -15.65
N VAL A 89 -3.10 7.03 -14.58
CA VAL A 89 -4.31 6.41 -14.04
C VAL A 89 -5.55 7.21 -14.41
N VAL A 90 -6.69 6.53 -14.46
CA VAL A 90 -8.01 7.15 -14.61
C VAL A 90 -8.78 6.96 -13.31
N TYR A 91 -9.49 7.99 -12.88
CA TYR A 91 -10.24 7.97 -11.62
C TYR A 91 -11.48 8.86 -11.69
N ASP A 92 -12.44 8.59 -10.80
CA ASP A 92 -13.58 9.46 -10.55
C ASP A 92 -13.36 10.24 -9.25
N SER A 93 -13.72 11.53 -9.24
CA SER A 93 -13.75 12.37 -8.04
C SER A 93 -15.10 12.19 -7.36
N LEU A 94 -15.10 11.78 -6.10
CA LEU A 94 -16.28 11.43 -5.31
C LEU A 94 -16.39 12.33 -4.08
N THR A 95 -17.59 12.79 -3.78
CA THR A 95 -17.90 13.45 -2.51
C THR A 95 -18.81 12.57 -1.65
N TYR A 96 -18.51 12.49 -0.36
CA TYR A 96 -19.35 11.87 0.66
C TYR A 96 -19.61 12.86 1.79
N GLU A 97 -20.87 13.01 2.20
CA GLU A 97 -21.23 13.79 3.38
C GLU A 97 -21.27 12.90 4.63
N SER A 98 -20.38 13.18 5.58
CA SER A 98 -20.36 12.49 6.87
C SER A 98 -21.64 12.70 7.65
N HIS A 99 -21.92 11.81 8.61
CA HIS A 99 -23.06 11.96 9.53
C HIS A 99 -23.05 13.27 10.34
N MET A 100 -21.92 13.99 10.37
CA MET A 100 -21.78 15.32 10.99
C MET A 100 -21.89 16.48 9.97
N GLY A 101 -22.37 16.23 8.75
CA GLY A 101 -22.55 17.23 7.70
C GLY A 101 -21.25 17.70 7.02
N LYS A 102 -20.10 17.09 7.33
CA LYS A 102 -18.83 17.42 6.66
C LYS A 102 -18.73 16.68 5.34
N ARG A 103 -18.54 17.42 4.23
CA ARG A 103 -18.23 16.86 2.91
C ARG A 103 -16.77 16.44 2.84
N HIS A 104 -16.52 15.21 2.42
CA HIS A 104 -15.21 14.63 2.21
C HIS A 104 -15.03 14.28 0.74
N LEU A 105 -13.89 14.69 0.17
CA LEU A 105 -13.54 14.48 -1.23
C LEU A 105 -12.51 13.37 -1.36
N HIS A 106 -12.82 12.38 -2.17
CA HIS A 106 -11.99 11.22 -2.43
C HIS A 106 -11.91 10.95 -3.93
N ASN A 107 -10.87 10.25 -4.37
CA ASN A 107 -10.77 9.76 -5.73
C ASN A 107 -10.94 8.24 -5.75
N GLU A 108 -11.71 7.70 -6.69
CA GLU A 108 -11.82 6.26 -6.90
C GLU A 108 -11.12 5.85 -8.21
N LEU A 109 -10.13 4.97 -8.11
CA LEU A 109 -9.42 4.44 -9.27
C LEU A 109 -10.33 3.58 -10.16
N LYS A 110 -10.28 3.83 -11.46
CA LYS A 110 -10.77 2.90 -12.48
C LYS A 110 -9.67 1.91 -12.83
N ARG A 111 -9.76 0.72 -12.21
CA ARG A 111 -8.84 -0.39 -12.49
C ARG A 111 -8.98 -0.81 -13.96
N ASN A 112 -7.86 -0.94 -14.66
CA ASN A 112 -7.83 -1.41 -16.04
C ASN A 112 -6.61 -2.30 -16.28
N TYR A 113 -6.89 -3.57 -16.55
CA TYR A 113 -5.91 -4.64 -16.70
C TYR A 113 -5.59 -5.00 -18.15
N THR A 114 -6.19 -4.32 -19.14
CA THR A 114 -5.88 -4.56 -20.56
C THR A 114 -4.64 -3.78 -20.98
N PRO A 115 -3.95 -4.13 -22.08
CA PRO A 115 -2.82 -3.34 -22.60
C PRO A 115 -3.10 -1.83 -22.62
N LYS A 116 -2.14 -1.01 -22.16
CA LYS A 116 -2.24 0.44 -21.88
C LYS A 116 -3.09 0.83 -20.66
N GLY A 117 -3.82 -0.11 -20.06
CA GLY A 117 -4.44 0.05 -18.76
C GLY A 117 -3.39 0.15 -17.65
N ALA A 118 -3.65 0.97 -16.64
CA ALA A 118 -2.67 1.28 -15.60
C ALA A 118 -2.30 0.09 -14.69
N ASP A 119 -3.15 -0.93 -14.64
CA ASP A 119 -2.92 -2.16 -13.87
C ASP A 119 -2.43 -3.33 -14.74
N TYR A 120 -2.24 -3.13 -16.04
CA TYR A 120 -1.75 -4.16 -16.95
C TYR A 120 -0.36 -4.61 -16.52
N LEU A 121 -0.27 -5.91 -16.25
CA LEU A 121 0.92 -6.63 -15.89
C LEU A 121 0.72 -8.08 -16.31
N GLU A 122 1.68 -8.61 -17.04
CA GLU A 122 1.80 -10.01 -17.41
C GLU A 122 3.22 -10.48 -17.12
N ILE A 123 3.34 -11.61 -16.44
CA ILE A 123 4.61 -12.25 -16.11
C ILE A 123 4.55 -13.68 -16.63
N LYS A 124 5.31 -13.97 -17.68
CA LYS A 124 5.36 -15.27 -18.33
C LYS A 124 6.65 -15.99 -17.92
N ASN A 125 6.48 -17.08 -17.17
CA ASN A 125 7.56 -17.96 -16.78
C ASN A 125 7.98 -18.81 -17.99
N LEU A 126 9.19 -18.60 -18.50
CA LEU A 126 9.71 -19.34 -19.66
C LEU A 126 10.50 -20.59 -19.25
N SER A 127 10.47 -20.95 -17.96
CA SER A 127 11.32 -21.98 -17.37
C SER A 127 10.53 -23.14 -16.78
N ASN A 128 11.27 -24.22 -16.50
CA ASN A 128 10.76 -25.41 -15.83
C ASN A 128 10.82 -25.31 -14.29
N VAL A 129 11.05 -24.12 -13.74
CA VAL A 129 11.14 -23.86 -12.30
C VAL A 129 10.04 -22.87 -11.93
N ASP A 130 9.39 -23.10 -10.79
CA ASP A 130 8.40 -22.16 -10.25
C ASP A 130 9.08 -20.85 -9.85
N LEU A 131 8.37 -19.74 -10.04
CA LEU A 131 8.80 -18.41 -9.63
C LEU A 131 8.03 -17.97 -8.39
N GLU A 132 8.64 -17.11 -7.61
CA GLU A 132 8.04 -16.40 -6.50
C GLU A 132 8.11 -14.91 -6.73
N TYR A 133 7.04 -14.22 -6.35
CA TYR A 133 7.01 -12.77 -6.42
C TYR A 133 6.50 -12.17 -5.12
N CYS A 134 6.91 -10.93 -4.86
CA CYS A 134 6.28 -10.10 -3.85
C CYS A 134 6.10 -8.65 -4.31
N VAL A 135 5.09 -7.99 -3.76
CA VAL A 135 4.75 -6.59 -4.07
C VAL A 135 5.28 -5.70 -2.95
N VAL A 136 6.19 -4.80 -3.28
CA VAL A 136 6.78 -3.81 -2.36
C VAL A 136 6.22 -2.43 -2.69
N GLY A 137 5.63 -1.78 -1.70
CA GLY A 137 5.00 -0.48 -1.87
C GLY A 137 5.99 0.62 -2.20
N ASN A 138 5.56 1.56 -3.03
CA ASN A 138 6.34 2.72 -3.46
C ASN A 138 5.80 4.04 -2.89
N GLN A 139 5.08 3.99 -1.76
CA GLN A 139 4.44 5.18 -1.19
C GLN A 139 5.50 6.21 -0.81
N PRO A 140 5.26 7.51 -1.07
CA PRO A 140 6.22 8.54 -0.70
C PRO A 140 6.39 8.63 0.81
N LEU A 141 7.63 8.90 1.24
CA LEU A 141 7.92 9.26 2.62
C LEU A 141 7.41 10.68 2.89
N LYS A 142 6.66 10.84 3.98
CA LYS A 142 6.13 12.13 4.42
C LYS A 142 6.49 12.38 5.87
N TYR A 143 6.81 13.63 6.16
CA TYR A 143 6.98 14.12 7.51
C TYR A 143 5.70 14.76 8.04
N CYS A 144 5.59 14.83 9.35
CA CYS A 144 4.52 15.54 10.02
C CYS A 144 4.75 17.06 9.96
N THR A 145 3.65 17.79 9.85
CA THR A 145 3.64 19.23 10.13
C THR A 145 3.85 19.46 11.63
N THR A 146 4.21 20.68 12.02
CA THR A 146 4.32 21.07 13.44
C THR A 146 3.05 20.75 14.21
N GLU A 147 1.88 21.09 13.66
CA GLU A 147 0.57 20.78 14.24
C GLU A 147 0.37 19.27 14.43
N CYS A 148 0.76 18.45 13.44
CA CYS A 148 0.74 16.98 13.60
C CYS A 148 1.60 16.54 14.79
N VAL A 149 2.85 17.03 14.88
CA VAL A 149 3.77 16.67 15.96
C VAL A 149 3.24 17.09 17.33
N GLU A 150 2.66 18.29 17.43
CA GLU A 150 2.06 18.79 18.67
C GLU A 150 0.84 17.97 19.09
N SER A 151 0.00 17.55 18.13
CA SER A 151 -1.13 16.64 18.39
C SER A 151 -0.66 15.28 18.93
N TYR A 152 0.55 14.85 18.54
CA TYR A 152 1.15 13.64 19.06
C TYR A 152 1.70 13.82 20.48
N GLY A 153 1.91 15.03 21.00
CA GLY A 153 2.24 15.27 22.42
C GLY A 153 3.38 14.39 22.97
N PHE A 154 4.50 14.30 22.25
CA PHE A 154 5.66 13.49 22.67
C PHE A 154 6.28 14.01 23.96
N PHE A 155 6.66 13.12 24.88
CA PHE A 155 7.33 13.53 26.12
C PHE A 155 8.71 14.17 25.88
N ASN A 156 9.39 13.77 24.81
CA ASN A 156 10.67 14.32 24.40
C ASN A 156 10.55 15.35 23.26
N ALA A 157 9.39 15.99 23.07
CA ALA A 157 9.15 16.92 21.96
C ALA A 157 10.17 18.07 21.86
N ASN A 158 10.81 18.44 22.98
CA ASN A 158 11.83 19.49 23.04
C ASN A 158 13.25 19.01 22.67
N GLN A 159 13.45 17.70 22.49
CA GLN A 159 14.75 17.06 22.24
C GLN A 159 14.87 16.50 20.82
N ILE A 160 13.81 16.61 20.00
CA ILE A 160 13.74 16.03 18.67
C ILE A 160 13.66 17.11 17.60
N ASP A 161 14.09 16.76 16.39
CA ASP A 161 13.82 17.57 15.20
C ASP A 161 12.39 17.29 14.72
N LYS A 162 11.47 18.21 15.03
CA LYS A 162 10.05 18.09 14.68
C LYS A 162 9.81 18.01 13.16
N THR A 163 10.73 18.54 12.35
CA THR A 163 10.61 18.51 10.88
C THR A 163 10.91 17.13 10.28
N LYS A 164 11.51 16.22 11.07
CA LYS A 164 11.90 14.88 10.66
C LYS A 164 11.03 13.77 11.26
N VAL A 165 9.92 14.13 11.92
CA VAL A 165 8.96 13.14 12.45
C VAL A 165 8.18 12.51 11.31
N LEU A 166 8.25 11.20 11.16
CA LEU A 166 7.55 10.49 10.08
C LEU A 166 6.03 10.49 10.28
N LYS A 167 5.31 10.81 9.21
CA LYS A 167 3.85 10.67 9.07
C LYS A 167 3.50 9.37 8.34
N SER A 168 4.18 9.13 7.22
CA SER A 168 4.00 7.94 6.39
C SER A 168 5.28 7.58 5.64
N CYS A 169 5.36 6.33 5.21
CA CYS A 169 6.50 5.75 4.50
C CYS A 169 6.00 4.66 3.54
N PRO A 170 6.88 4.14 2.66
CA PRO A 170 6.58 2.91 1.94
C PRO A 170 6.27 1.75 2.89
N ILE A 171 5.40 0.84 2.43
CA ILE A 171 5.04 -0.39 3.16
C ILE A 171 5.36 -1.63 2.29
N PRO A 172 5.64 -2.80 2.88
CA PRO A 172 5.70 -3.08 4.31
C PRO A 172 6.97 -2.56 4.99
N ILE A 173 6.93 -2.50 6.32
CA ILE A 173 8.06 -2.16 7.20
C ILE A 173 8.61 -3.46 7.81
N TYR A 174 9.93 -3.63 7.78
CA TYR A 174 10.66 -4.70 8.45
C TYR A 174 11.63 -4.06 9.45
N LYS A 175 11.56 -4.39 10.75
CA LYS A 175 12.48 -3.86 11.79
C LYS A 175 12.70 -2.34 11.71
N ASP A 176 11.61 -1.57 11.75
CA ASP A 176 11.65 -0.11 11.68
C ASP A 176 12.27 0.48 10.41
N ILE A 177 12.35 -0.28 9.30
CA ILE A 177 12.69 0.27 7.98
C ILE A 177 11.72 -0.24 6.89
N PRO A 178 11.23 0.63 5.98
CA PRO A 178 10.50 0.18 4.79
C PRO A 178 11.32 -0.83 3.98
N VAL A 179 10.70 -1.94 3.58
CA VAL A 179 11.32 -2.97 2.74
C VAL A 179 11.87 -2.37 1.44
N LEU A 180 11.20 -1.35 0.88
CA LEU A 180 11.68 -0.61 -0.29
C LEU A 180 13.13 -0.12 -0.12
N TYR A 181 13.49 0.38 1.05
CA TYR A 181 14.83 0.94 1.30
C TYR A 181 15.89 -0.14 1.55
N LEU A 182 15.48 -1.37 1.85
CA LEU A 182 16.41 -2.50 1.92
C LEU A 182 16.85 -2.93 0.52
N ILE A 183 15.92 -2.94 -0.45
CA ILE A 183 16.20 -3.34 -1.84
C ILE A 183 16.69 -2.20 -2.73
N LYS A 184 16.24 -0.98 -2.46
CA LYS A 184 16.60 0.25 -3.17
C LYS A 184 17.02 1.34 -2.17
N PRO A 185 18.16 1.18 -1.49
CA PRO A 185 18.61 2.13 -0.48
C PRO A 185 18.81 3.54 -1.05
N GLU A 186 19.08 3.69 -2.34
CA GLU A 186 19.17 4.98 -3.03
C GLU A 186 17.87 5.82 -2.96
N LEU A 187 16.72 5.19 -2.70
CA LEU A 187 15.43 5.87 -2.53
C LEU A 187 15.14 6.29 -1.09
N ALA A 188 15.95 5.85 -0.13
CA ALA A 188 15.84 6.25 1.25
C ALA A 188 16.28 7.73 1.41
N PRO A 189 15.79 8.46 2.42
CA PRO A 189 16.10 9.87 2.61
C PRO A 189 17.57 10.14 3.02
N GLN A 190 18.38 9.10 3.27
CA GLN A 190 19.80 9.19 3.63
C GLN A 190 20.08 10.06 4.88
N THR A 191 19.15 10.08 5.82
CA THR A 191 19.23 10.83 7.08
C THR A 191 18.62 10.01 8.21
N ASP A 192 18.92 10.41 9.44
CA ASP A 192 18.11 10.02 10.58
C ASP A 192 16.73 10.67 10.51
N VAL A 193 15.71 9.93 10.94
CA VAL A 193 14.32 10.36 11.05
C VAL A 193 13.79 10.05 12.44
N TYR A 194 12.65 10.63 12.80
CA TYR A 194 12.00 10.35 14.08
C TYR A 194 10.72 9.54 13.88
N VAL A 195 10.68 8.38 14.50
CA VAL A 195 9.54 7.47 14.49
C VAL A 195 8.84 7.57 15.82
N ARG A 196 7.52 7.74 15.79
CA ARG A 196 6.68 7.68 16.99
C ARG A 196 6.85 6.31 17.65
N LYS A 197 6.95 6.23 18.99
CA LYS A 197 6.71 5.02 19.80
C LYS A 197 5.54 5.31 20.76
N SER A 198 4.73 4.30 21.06
CA SER A 198 3.46 4.48 21.81
C SER A 198 3.64 4.26 23.30
N ASN A 199 4.65 3.49 23.71
CA ASN A 199 4.90 3.16 25.10
C ASN A 199 6.41 3.13 25.42
N PRO A 200 6.97 4.19 26.01
CA PRO A 200 6.36 5.51 26.27
C PRO A 200 6.07 6.31 24.99
N LYS A 201 5.26 7.38 25.09
CA LYS A 201 4.91 8.27 23.96
C LYS A 201 6.11 9.15 23.58
N LEU A 202 7.09 8.56 22.93
CA LEU A 202 8.33 9.19 22.50
C LEU A 202 8.39 9.27 20.98
N ALA A 203 9.27 10.12 20.49
CA ALA A 203 9.78 10.04 19.14
C ALA A 203 11.23 9.52 19.22
N GLU A 204 11.46 8.34 18.68
CA GLU A 204 12.77 7.69 18.65
C GLU A 204 13.46 7.95 17.33
N ARG A 205 14.78 8.14 17.40
CA ARG A 205 15.60 8.39 16.22
C ARG A 205 15.94 7.07 15.55
N GLU A 206 15.54 6.91 14.30
CA GLU A 206 15.86 5.77 13.45
C GLU A 206 16.75 6.23 12.30
N SER A 207 17.80 5.48 11.97
CA SER A 207 18.67 5.82 10.85
C SER A 207 18.13 5.22 9.56
N PHE A 208 17.98 6.05 8.51
CA PHE A 208 17.56 5.61 7.17
C PHE A 208 18.74 5.75 6.20
N LYS A 209 19.94 5.34 6.65
CA LYS A 209 21.19 5.53 5.92
C LYS A 209 22.10 4.33 6.13
N ALA A 210 22.67 3.81 5.05
CA ALA A 210 23.67 2.75 5.15
C ALA A 210 24.87 3.13 6.06
N PRO A 211 25.38 2.20 6.87
CA PRO A 211 24.95 0.80 6.96
C PRO A 211 23.75 0.57 7.90
N ASP A 212 23.34 1.56 8.67
CA ASP A 212 22.31 1.43 9.71
C ASP A 212 20.93 1.83 9.18
N PHE A 213 20.11 0.84 8.87
CA PHE A 213 18.73 1.02 8.42
C PHE A 213 17.76 0.55 9.50
N GLY A 214 17.43 1.43 10.43
CA GLY A 214 16.63 1.12 11.61
C GLY A 214 17.27 -0.03 12.40
N GLY A 215 16.54 -1.13 12.57
CA GLY A 215 17.02 -2.35 13.23
C GLY A 215 17.83 -3.30 12.33
N VAL A 216 18.24 -2.87 11.13
CA VAL A 216 18.99 -3.68 10.16
C VAL A 216 20.33 -3.03 9.85
N VAL A 217 21.41 -3.80 10.03
CA VAL A 217 22.75 -3.39 9.56
C VAL A 217 22.99 -4.04 8.20
N ALA A 218 23.10 -3.21 7.15
CA ALA A 218 23.27 -3.65 5.77
C ALA A 218 24.27 -2.75 5.03
N ASN A 219 25.43 -3.31 4.69
CA ASN A 219 26.44 -2.63 3.87
C ASN A 219 26.12 -2.68 2.37
N THR A 220 25.25 -3.60 1.97
CA THR A 220 24.79 -3.80 0.59
C THR A 220 23.27 -3.89 0.58
N PRO A 221 22.60 -3.49 -0.53
CA PRO A 221 21.18 -3.75 -0.70
C PRO A 221 20.84 -5.22 -0.49
N PHE A 222 19.66 -5.49 0.06
CA PHE A 222 19.13 -6.85 0.17
C PHE A 222 18.87 -7.40 -1.24
N SER A 223 19.21 -8.67 -1.44
CA SER A 223 18.89 -9.37 -2.68
C SER A 223 17.38 -9.64 -2.77
N ALA A 224 16.88 -9.86 -3.99
CA ALA A 224 15.49 -10.23 -4.21
C ALA A 224 15.07 -11.47 -3.39
N SER A 225 15.94 -12.48 -3.30
CA SER A 225 15.70 -13.70 -2.52
C SER A 225 15.56 -13.38 -1.03
N GLN A 226 16.39 -12.50 -0.47
CA GLN A 226 16.25 -12.06 0.93
C GLN A 226 14.92 -11.35 1.17
N ILE A 227 14.43 -10.56 0.21
CA ILE A 227 13.11 -9.93 0.31
C ILE A 227 11.99 -10.96 0.23
N ILE A 228 12.05 -11.89 -0.72
CA ILE A 228 11.07 -12.98 -0.85
C ILE A 228 11.01 -13.81 0.44
N ASP A 229 12.14 -14.09 1.08
CA ASP A 229 12.19 -14.80 2.37
C ASP A 229 11.54 -14.01 3.53
N LEU A 230 11.54 -12.68 3.48
CA LEU A 230 10.76 -11.86 4.41
C LEU A 230 9.26 -12.05 4.16
N TYR A 231 8.81 -12.03 2.90
CA TYR A 231 7.39 -12.23 2.61
C TYR A 231 6.95 -13.66 2.95
N LYS A 232 7.71 -14.70 2.58
CA LYS A 232 7.42 -16.08 2.96
C LYS A 232 7.20 -16.24 4.46
N ARG A 233 8.18 -15.77 5.25
CA ARG A 233 8.10 -15.85 6.72
C ARG A 233 6.92 -15.05 7.26
N GLU A 234 6.55 -13.93 6.67
CA GLU A 234 5.34 -13.21 7.05
C GLU A 234 4.08 -14.04 6.78
N TYR A 235 3.95 -14.66 5.61
CA TYR A 235 2.75 -15.43 5.29
C TYR A 235 2.64 -16.73 6.11
N ILE A 236 3.76 -17.22 6.67
CA ILE A 236 3.80 -18.35 7.60
C ILE A 236 3.53 -17.90 9.05
N TYR A 237 4.25 -16.89 9.53
CA TYR A 237 4.31 -16.53 10.95
C TYR A 237 3.49 -15.28 11.33
N LYS A 238 3.18 -14.39 10.37
CA LYS A 238 2.34 -13.18 10.52
C LYS A 238 2.83 -12.14 11.54
N GLU A 239 4.15 -12.01 11.66
CA GLU A 239 4.78 -11.29 12.77
C GLU A 239 5.99 -10.44 12.38
N ILE A 240 6.42 -10.43 11.11
CA ILE A 240 7.70 -9.81 10.74
C ILE A 240 7.55 -8.60 9.81
N LEU A 241 6.51 -8.54 8.99
CA LEU A 241 6.25 -7.43 8.08
C LEU A 241 5.01 -6.66 8.49
N TYR A 242 5.17 -5.35 8.57
CA TYR A 242 4.07 -4.46 8.91
C TYR A 242 3.57 -3.76 7.66
N PHE A 243 2.42 -4.18 7.17
CA PHE A 243 1.71 -3.53 6.07
C PHE A 243 0.94 -2.30 6.56
N THR A 244 1.52 -1.51 7.46
CA THR A 244 0.92 -0.26 7.94
C THR A 244 2.02 0.79 8.11
N HIS A 245 1.63 2.06 8.13
CA HIS A 245 2.55 3.19 8.23
C HIS A 245 2.85 3.51 9.70
N TYR A 246 3.96 4.20 9.99
CA TYR A 246 4.43 4.46 11.36
C TYR A 246 3.36 4.99 12.33
N ALA A 247 2.50 5.92 11.91
CA ALA A 247 1.46 6.45 12.79
C ALA A 247 0.52 5.36 13.33
N GLN A 248 0.20 4.35 12.52
CA GLN A 248 -0.65 3.21 12.90
C GLN A 248 0.15 2.00 13.39
N TYR A 249 1.32 1.75 12.80
CA TYR A 249 2.29 0.71 13.19
C TYR A 249 2.55 0.73 14.68
N VAL A 250 2.77 1.94 15.20
CA VAL A 250 3.19 2.13 16.58
C VAL A 250 2.01 2.15 17.55
N GLU A 251 0.87 2.73 17.16
CA GLU A 251 -0.33 2.71 18.00
C GLU A 251 -0.88 1.29 18.18
N LYS A 252 -0.60 0.38 17.23
CA LYS A 252 -1.07 -1.00 17.23
C LYS A 252 0.06 -2.01 17.36
N HIS A 253 0.85 -1.95 18.45
CA HIS A 253 1.72 -3.08 18.87
C HIS A 253 0.94 -4.39 19.20
N SER A 254 -0.31 -4.51 18.73
CA SER A 254 -1.16 -5.69 18.80
C SER A 254 -1.29 -6.30 17.40
N ILE A 255 -0.41 -7.25 17.12
CA ILE A 255 -0.61 -8.53 16.40
C ILE A 255 -1.48 -8.51 15.14
N GLY A 256 -0.87 -8.97 14.03
CA GLY A 256 -1.57 -9.59 12.90
C GLY A 256 -2.55 -8.66 12.20
N GLY A 257 -2.03 -7.75 11.38
CA GLY A 257 -2.86 -7.06 10.41
C GLY A 257 -3.60 -8.10 9.59
N LYS A 258 -4.92 -8.23 9.79
CA LYS A 258 -5.75 -9.13 8.98
C LYS A 258 -5.50 -8.78 7.51
N HIS A 259 -4.83 -9.68 6.78
CA HIS A 259 -4.68 -9.66 5.31
C HIS A 259 -6.08 -9.75 4.71
N LYS A 260 -6.84 -8.66 4.76
CA LYS A 260 -8.28 -8.87 4.68
C LYS A 260 -8.75 -9.14 3.27
N GLU A 261 -8.03 -8.73 2.22
CA GLU A 261 -8.50 -8.91 0.84
C GLU A 261 -7.41 -9.11 -0.24
N LEU A 262 -6.14 -8.78 0.00
CA LEU A 262 -5.08 -8.84 -1.02
C LEU A 262 -3.79 -9.50 -0.50
N GLU A 263 -3.28 -10.48 -1.23
CA GLU A 263 -1.97 -11.09 -0.98
C GLU A 263 -0.88 -10.34 -1.77
N HIS A 264 0.23 -10.04 -1.10
CA HIS A 264 1.41 -9.34 -1.64
C HIS A 264 2.57 -10.30 -1.91
N TYR A 265 2.31 -11.60 -1.86
CA TYR A 265 3.24 -12.68 -2.15
C TYR A 265 2.51 -13.74 -2.97
N GLY A 266 3.19 -14.38 -3.91
CA GLY A 266 2.60 -15.46 -4.69
C GLY A 266 3.64 -16.28 -5.46
N VAL A 267 3.15 -17.38 -6.04
CA VAL A 267 3.93 -18.32 -6.83
C VAL A 267 3.39 -18.34 -8.26
N ILE A 268 4.27 -18.35 -9.26
CA ILE A 268 3.94 -18.55 -10.67
C ILE A 268 4.53 -19.89 -11.08
N PRO A 269 3.70 -20.91 -11.36
CA PRO A 269 4.22 -22.22 -11.72
C PRO A 269 5.08 -22.19 -12.99
N SER A 270 5.94 -23.19 -13.12
CA SER A 270 6.72 -23.44 -14.33
C SER A 270 5.88 -23.40 -15.60
N ASN A 271 6.40 -22.75 -16.65
CA ASN A 271 5.75 -22.59 -17.95
C ASN A 271 4.33 -21.95 -17.91
N GLN A 272 3.99 -21.22 -16.84
CA GLN A 272 2.71 -20.50 -16.72
C GLN A 272 2.88 -18.99 -16.88
N THR A 273 1.77 -18.35 -17.22
CA THR A 273 1.65 -16.89 -17.28
C THR A 273 0.75 -16.40 -16.16
N LEU A 274 1.25 -15.44 -15.38
CA LEU A 274 0.46 -14.63 -14.47
C LEU A 274 0.00 -13.36 -15.19
N SER A 275 -1.27 -13.30 -15.58
CA SER A 275 -1.90 -12.06 -16.06
C SER A 275 -2.66 -11.39 -14.91
N ASN A 276 -2.34 -10.12 -14.61
CA ASN A 276 -3.03 -9.40 -13.54
C ASN A 276 -4.51 -9.21 -13.88
N SER A 277 -5.38 -9.64 -12.98
CA SER A 277 -6.84 -9.54 -13.08
C SER A 277 -7.46 -8.95 -11.81
N GLY A 278 -6.62 -8.42 -10.92
CA GLY A 278 -6.99 -7.82 -9.63
C GLY A 278 -6.28 -8.43 -8.44
N GLN A 279 -5.57 -9.56 -8.62
CA GLN A 279 -4.77 -10.20 -7.58
C GLN A 279 -3.49 -9.44 -7.22
N ILE A 280 -2.99 -8.56 -8.10
CA ILE A 280 -1.86 -7.67 -7.82
C ILE A 280 -2.32 -6.22 -7.82
N TRP A 281 -1.93 -5.50 -6.78
CA TRP A 281 -2.07 -4.05 -6.72
C TRP A 281 -0.80 -3.36 -7.20
N PHE A 282 -0.71 -3.15 -8.52
CA PHE A 282 0.52 -2.64 -9.13
C PHE A 282 0.61 -1.10 -9.08
N ILE A 283 -0.51 -0.39 -9.01
CA ILE A 283 -0.52 1.08 -8.88
C ILE A 283 -0.21 1.49 -7.44
N ASN A 284 0.74 2.42 -7.25
CA ASN A 284 1.03 2.97 -5.93
C ASN A 284 -0.09 3.90 -5.47
N THR A 285 -1.03 3.34 -4.70
CA THR A 285 -1.93 4.11 -3.84
C THR A 285 -1.88 3.53 -2.44
N ARG A 286 -1.89 4.41 -1.44
CA ARG A 286 -1.82 4.02 -0.03
C ARG A 286 -2.88 2.98 0.35
N GLN A 287 -4.13 3.21 -0.02
CA GLN A 287 -5.24 2.33 0.32
C GLN A 287 -5.32 1.09 -0.57
N GLY A 288 -4.67 1.15 -1.73
CA GLY A 288 -4.61 0.07 -2.69
C GLY A 288 -3.90 -1.18 -2.17
N PHE A 289 -2.89 -0.99 -1.32
CA PHE A 289 -2.26 -2.10 -0.60
C PHE A 289 -3.24 -2.88 0.29
N TYR A 290 -4.42 -2.33 0.60
CA TYR A 290 -5.48 -3.03 1.32
C TYR A 290 -6.66 -3.42 0.42
N GLY A 291 -6.50 -3.36 -0.91
CA GLY A 291 -7.55 -3.68 -1.89
C GLY A 291 -8.53 -2.54 -2.19
N SER A 292 -8.33 -1.35 -1.62
CA SER A 292 -9.25 -0.23 -1.81
C SER A 292 -8.88 0.64 -3.00
N LYS A 293 -9.89 0.94 -3.83
CA LYS A 293 -9.78 1.85 -4.99
C LYS A 293 -9.75 3.32 -4.61
N ILE A 294 -10.07 3.64 -3.35
CA ILE A 294 -10.17 5.01 -2.87
C ILE A 294 -8.78 5.56 -2.54
N PHE A 295 -8.45 6.75 -3.03
CA PHE A 295 -7.24 7.48 -2.67
C PHE A 295 -7.52 8.98 -2.54
N GLU A 296 -6.67 9.70 -1.80
CA GLU A 296 -6.92 11.11 -1.48
C GLU A 296 -6.52 12.04 -2.64
N GLN A 297 -7.22 13.18 -2.78
CA GLN A 297 -6.97 14.17 -3.84
C GLN A 297 -5.76 15.07 -3.54
N TYR A 298 -5.42 15.28 -2.26
CA TYR A 298 -4.39 16.23 -1.84
C TYR A 298 -3.21 15.55 -1.17
N GLY A 299 -2.01 15.81 -1.68
CA GLY A 299 -0.75 15.64 -0.96
C GLY A 299 -0.44 14.21 -0.49
N GLU A 300 -0.45 13.27 -1.42
CA GLU A 300 0.71 12.36 -1.57
C GLU A 300 2.01 13.14 -1.78
#